data_AF-A0A7X5N2Z3-F1
#
_entry.id   AF-A0A7X5N2Z3-F1
#
_cell.length_a   1.000
_cell.length_b   1.000
_cell.length_c   1.000
_cell.angle_alpha   90.00
_cell.angle_beta   90.00
_cell.angle_gamma   90.00
#
_symmetry.space_group_name_H-M   'P 1'
#
loop_
_entity.id
_entity.type
_entity.pdbx_description
1 polymer ?
#
loop_
_entity_poly.entity_id
_entity_poly.type
_entity_poly.pdbx_seq_one_letter_code
_entity_poly.pdbx_strand_id
1 'polypeptide(L)'
;IETGSGVLTHCNTGSLATAGFGTALGVIRAGMAQQRIAKVFAGETRPWLQGARLTVWELQQDGIDATLIADSAAAHLMKSGLVQWVIVGADRICANGDTANKIGTYQLAIAARHHGVKFMVVAPSSTVDMDTASGEQIEIEQRDPGELFG
;
A
#
# COMPACT_ATOMS: atom_id res chain seq x y z
N ILE A 1 13.93 -4.63 4.52
CA ILE A 1 13.46 -3.88 5.70
C ILE A 1 14.49 -4.03 6.81
N GLU A 2 15.09 -2.93 7.21
CA GLU A 2 16.05 -2.79 8.29
C GLU A 2 15.34 -2.78 9.64
N THR A 3 15.99 -3.30 10.69
CA THR A 3 15.42 -3.31 12.05
C THR A 3 15.13 -1.90 12.55
N GLY A 4 13.94 -1.72 13.13
CA GLY A 4 13.48 -0.42 13.63
C GLY A 4 12.72 0.41 12.58
N SER A 5 12.47 -0.11 11.38
CA SER A 5 11.79 0.64 10.32
C SER A 5 10.32 0.91 10.63
N GLY A 6 9.85 2.12 10.33
CA GLY A 6 8.43 2.40 10.13
C GLY A 6 8.00 2.12 8.69
N VAL A 7 6.83 1.51 8.53
CA VAL A 7 6.25 1.13 7.23
C VAL A 7 4.90 1.79 7.02
N LEU A 8 4.65 2.32 5.83
CA LEU A 8 3.35 2.81 5.39
C LEU A 8 2.78 1.90 4.29
N THR A 9 1.50 1.57 4.40
CA THR A 9 0.73 0.83 3.37
C THR A 9 -0.51 1.61 2.93
N HIS A 10 -1.05 1.24 1.77
CA HIS A 10 -2.20 1.88 1.14
C HIS A 10 -3.14 0.84 0.53
N CYS A 11 -4.45 1.12 0.53
CA CYS A 11 -5.50 0.16 0.21
C CYS A 11 -5.53 -1.03 1.20
N ASN A 12 -6.16 -2.14 0.80
CA ASN A 12 -6.07 -3.43 1.47
C ASN A 12 -5.47 -4.47 0.54
N THR A 13 -4.45 -5.16 1.03
CA THR A 13 -3.66 -6.17 0.29
C THR A 13 -3.42 -7.40 1.17
N GLY A 14 -4.32 -7.62 2.11
CA GLY A 14 -4.30 -8.70 3.08
C GLY A 14 -4.92 -10.00 2.58
N SER A 15 -5.32 -10.82 3.54
CA SER A 15 -6.00 -12.08 3.28
C SER A 15 -7.39 -11.85 2.69
N LEU A 16 -8.02 -10.70 2.95
CA LEU A 16 -9.32 -10.39 2.35
C LEU A 16 -9.19 -10.03 0.85
N ALA A 17 -7.99 -9.67 0.38
CA ALA A 17 -7.71 -9.33 -1.01
C ALA A 17 -7.11 -10.50 -1.81
N THR A 18 -6.82 -11.63 -1.17
CA THR A 18 -6.12 -12.78 -1.80
C THR A 18 -6.64 -14.12 -1.27
N ALA A 19 -6.31 -15.24 -1.91
CA ALA A 19 -6.62 -16.56 -1.36
C ALA A 19 -5.56 -17.03 -0.34
N GLY A 20 -5.21 -16.21 0.67
CA GLY A 20 -4.16 -16.57 1.63
C GLY A 20 -3.61 -15.42 2.47
N PHE A 21 -2.28 -15.34 2.59
CA PHE A 21 -1.59 -14.46 3.54
C PHE A 21 -1.56 -12.96 3.16
N GLY A 22 -2.00 -12.61 1.95
CA GLY A 22 -1.86 -11.27 1.37
C GLY A 22 -0.54 -11.05 0.62
N THR A 23 -0.41 -9.89 0.00
CA THR A 23 0.82 -9.46 -0.69
C THR A 23 1.60 -8.48 0.19
N ALA A 24 1.31 -7.18 0.13
CA ALA A 24 2.03 -6.17 0.90
C ALA A 24 1.83 -6.37 2.41
N LEU A 25 0.61 -6.70 2.86
CA LEU A 25 0.40 -7.07 4.27
C LEU A 25 1.12 -8.37 4.65
N GLY A 26 1.33 -9.28 3.70
CA GLY A 26 2.15 -10.47 3.94
C GLY A 26 3.61 -10.11 4.26
N VAL A 27 4.19 -9.17 3.50
CA VAL A 27 5.54 -8.64 3.79
C VAL A 27 5.58 -7.92 5.14
N ILE A 28 4.53 -7.16 5.48
CA ILE A 28 4.44 -6.47 6.78
C ILE A 28 4.36 -7.47 7.92
N ARG A 29 3.49 -8.48 7.83
CA ARG A 29 3.37 -9.57 8.83
C ARG A 29 4.71 -10.26 9.04
N ALA A 30 5.39 -10.64 7.96
CA ALA A 30 6.71 -11.25 8.04
C ALA A 30 7.75 -10.31 8.68
N GLY A 31 7.73 -9.02 8.33
CA GLY A 31 8.62 -8.01 8.90
C GLY A 31 8.38 -7.76 10.39
N MET A 32 7.13 -7.78 10.86
CA MET A 32 6.75 -7.71 12.26
C MET A 32 7.20 -8.96 13.03
N ALA A 33 6.93 -10.15 12.48
CA ALA A 33 7.34 -11.42 13.09
C ALA A 33 8.87 -11.55 13.21
N GLN A 34 9.62 -10.98 12.27
CA GLN A 34 11.08 -10.90 12.32
C GLN A 34 11.61 -9.72 13.14
N GLN A 35 10.73 -8.95 13.79
CA GLN A 35 11.08 -7.75 14.58
C GLN A 35 11.88 -6.70 13.78
N ARG A 36 11.69 -6.67 12.46
CA ARG A 36 12.33 -5.69 11.57
C ARG A 36 11.52 -4.41 11.50
N ILE A 37 10.19 -4.54 11.47
CA ILE A 37 9.26 -3.40 11.46
C ILE A 37 8.93 -3.04 12.91
N ALA A 38 9.14 -1.77 13.27
CA ALA A 38 8.80 -1.24 14.59
C ALA A 38 7.42 -0.58 14.62
N LYS A 39 6.95 -0.04 13.49
CA LYS A 39 5.65 0.63 13.41
C LYS A 39 5.02 0.48 12.03
N VAL A 40 3.71 0.27 12.01
CA VAL A 40 2.90 0.17 10.78
C VAL A 40 1.93 1.35 10.74
N PHE A 41 1.88 2.02 9.60
CA PHE A 41 0.91 3.07 9.28
C PHE A 41 0.05 2.61 8.10
N ALA A 42 -1.26 2.79 8.18
CA ALA A 42 -2.19 2.49 7.11
C ALA A 42 -2.94 3.77 6.70
N GLY A 43 -2.84 4.17 5.44
CA GLY A 43 -3.68 5.24 4.90
C GLY A 43 -5.14 4.81 4.88
N GLU A 44 -6.07 5.68 5.24
CA GLU A 44 -7.51 5.37 5.26
C GLU A 44 -8.02 4.88 3.90
N THR A 45 -7.40 5.34 2.80
CA THR A 45 -7.70 4.98 1.41
C THR A 45 -9.09 5.41 0.97
N ARG A 46 -9.32 6.72 0.88
CA ARG A 46 -10.56 7.27 0.30
C ARG A 46 -10.64 6.95 -1.21
N PRO A 47 -11.86 6.89 -1.79
CA PRO A 47 -13.15 7.11 -1.14
C PRO A 47 -13.71 5.89 -0.38
N TRP A 48 -13.31 4.67 -0.74
CA TRP A 48 -13.96 3.44 -0.25
C TRP A 48 -13.52 2.99 1.15
N LEU A 49 -12.47 3.61 1.68
CA LEU A 49 -11.94 3.39 3.02
C LEU A 49 -11.40 1.97 3.25
N GLN A 50 -10.72 1.38 2.26
CA GLN A 50 -10.16 0.02 2.40
C GLN A 50 -9.18 -0.06 3.56
N GLY A 51 -8.32 0.95 3.73
CA GLY A 51 -7.31 0.93 4.79
C GLY A 51 -7.94 1.03 6.18
N ALA A 52 -8.91 1.94 6.35
CA ALA A 52 -9.61 2.11 7.61
C ALA A 52 -10.50 0.91 7.97
N ARG A 53 -11.19 0.31 6.98
CA ARG A 53 -12.20 -0.73 7.22
C ARG A 53 -11.65 -2.15 7.20
N LEU A 54 -10.64 -2.40 6.38
CA LEU A 54 -10.14 -3.76 6.10
C LEU A 54 -8.71 -3.92 6.61
N THR A 55 -7.78 -3.07 6.20
CA THR A 55 -6.36 -3.23 6.54
C THR A 55 -6.11 -3.16 8.04
N VAL A 56 -6.61 -2.12 8.71
CA VAL A 56 -6.45 -1.99 10.16
C VAL A 56 -7.15 -3.13 10.89
N TRP A 57 -8.34 -3.52 10.44
CA TRP A 57 -9.08 -4.63 11.03
C TRP A 57 -8.30 -5.94 10.94
N GLU A 58 -7.77 -6.29 9.76
CA GLU A 58 -6.98 -7.51 9.56
C GLU A 58 -5.71 -7.52 10.42
N LEU A 59 -4.96 -6.40 10.44
CA LEU A 59 -3.74 -6.31 11.24
C LEU A 59 -4.03 -6.43 12.74
N GLN A 60 -5.14 -5.87 13.21
CA GLN A 60 -5.58 -6.04 14.60
C GLN A 60 -5.93 -7.50 14.93
N GLN A 61 -6.54 -8.25 14.01
CA GLN A 61 -6.80 -9.69 14.23
C GLN A 61 -5.50 -10.48 14.39
N ASP A 62 -4.43 -10.05 13.73
CA ASP A 62 -3.10 -10.65 13.83
C ASP A 62 -2.27 -10.12 15.03
N GLY A 63 -2.85 -9.26 15.89
CA GLY A 63 -2.16 -8.64 17.02
C GLY A 63 -1.12 -7.58 16.62
N ILE A 64 -1.19 -7.07 15.39
CA ILE A 64 -0.30 -6.02 14.87
C ILE A 64 -0.96 -4.66 15.08
N ASP A 65 -0.37 -3.84 15.94
CA ASP A 65 -0.85 -2.47 16.20
C ASP A 65 -0.47 -1.54 15.03
N ALA A 66 -1.46 -1.26 14.17
CA ALA A 66 -1.33 -0.35 13.04
C ALA A 66 -1.96 1.00 13.36
N THR A 67 -1.23 2.08 13.10
CA THR A 67 -1.74 3.45 13.20
C THR A 67 -2.50 3.82 11.92
N LEU A 68 -3.81 4.02 12.03
CA LEU A 68 -4.63 4.59 10.94
C LEU A 68 -4.29 6.07 10.76
N ILE A 69 -4.12 6.50 9.51
CA ILE A 69 -3.85 7.90 9.15
C ILE A 69 -4.75 8.36 8.01
N ALA A 70 -5.06 9.66 7.98
CA ALA A 70 -5.60 10.26 6.77
C ALA A 70 -4.58 10.16 5.63
N ASP A 71 -5.04 9.98 4.39
CA ASP A 71 -4.15 9.85 3.23
C ASP A 71 -3.23 11.08 3.07
N SER A 72 -3.73 12.27 3.44
CA SER A 72 -2.99 13.54 3.43
C SER A 72 -1.86 13.65 4.46
N ALA A 73 -1.84 12.80 5.49
CA ALA A 73 -0.80 12.82 6.51
C ALA A 73 0.48 12.06 6.09
N ALA A 74 0.42 11.25 5.03
CA ALA A 74 1.50 10.36 4.63
C ALA A 74 2.83 11.09 4.38
N ALA A 75 2.81 12.18 3.63
CA ALA A 75 4.03 12.95 3.32
C ALA A 75 4.65 13.57 4.60
N HIS A 76 3.83 13.99 5.57
CA HIS A 76 4.34 14.52 6.83
C HIS A 76 5.09 13.45 7.63
N LEU A 77 4.60 12.21 7.65
CA LEU A 77 5.27 11.08 8.32
C LEU A 77 6.58 10.68 7.63
N MET A 78 6.63 10.77 6.31
CA MET A 78 7.87 10.58 5.56
C MET A 78 8.88 11.68 5.90
N LYS A 79 8.44 12.95 5.89
CA LYS A 79 9.27 14.11 6.25
C LYS A 79 9.83 14.02 7.67
N SER A 80 9.05 13.53 8.64
CA SER A 80 9.47 13.42 10.03
C SER A 80 10.40 12.22 10.31
N GLY A 81 10.66 11.38 9.30
CA GLY A 81 11.47 10.18 9.45
C GLY A 81 10.77 9.06 10.22
N LEU A 82 9.44 9.10 10.36
CA LEU A 82 8.68 8.01 10.96
C LEU A 82 8.41 6.85 10.00
N VAL A 83 8.61 7.06 8.70
CA VAL A 83 8.41 6.04 7.65
C VAL A 83 9.69 5.90 6.83
N GLN A 84 10.21 4.68 6.74
CA GLN A 84 11.39 4.32 5.92
C GLN A 84 11.00 3.54 4.67
N TRP A 85 9.84 2.90 4.68
CA TRP A 85 9.33 2.10 3.58
C TRP A 85 7.85 2.39 3.32
N VAL A 86 7.51 2.60 2.05
CA VAL A 86 6.15 2.44 1.55
C VAL A 86 6.06 1.08 0.88
N ILE A 87 5.11 0.25 1.30
CA ILE A 87 4.91 -1.10 0.74
C ILE A 87 3.44 -1.21 0.32
N VAL A 88 3.20 -1.45 -0.96
CA VAL A 88 1.86 -1.49 -1.56
C VAL A 88 1.67 -2.73 -2.41
N GLY A 89 0.41 -3.04 -2.72
CA GLY A 89 0.06 -4.04 -3.72
C GLY A 89 0.11 -3.50 -5.15
N ALA A 90 -0.46 -4.28 -6.06
CA ALA A 90 -0.75 -3.85 -7.42
C ALA A 90 -2.03 -4.52 -7.91
N ASP A 91 -2.74 -3.83 -8.80
CA ASP A 91 -3.86 -4.37 -9.57
C ASP A 91 -3.37 -4.89 -10.94
N ARG A 92 -2.37 -4.21 -11.53
CA ARG A 92 -1.70 -4.61 -12.78
C ARG A 92 -0.29 -4.05 -12.85
N ILE A 93 0.66 -4.83 -13.35
CA ILE A 93 2.05 -4.39 -13.62
C ILE A 93 2.36 -4.64 -15.10
N CYS A 94 2.68 -3.60 -15.86
CA CYS A 94 3.03 -3.69 -17.28
C CYS A 94 4.44 -4.26 -17.49
N ALA A 95 4.75 -4.61 -18.74
CA ALA A 95 6.06 -5.16 -19.12
C ALA A 95 7.25 -4.24 -18.77
N ASN A 96 7.05 -2.91 -18.79
CA ASN A 96 8.07 -1.92 -18.41
C ASN A 96 8.17 -1.68 -16.89
N GLY A 97 7.31 -2.31 -16.08
CA GLY A 97 7.25 -2.16 -14.63
C GLY A 97 6.27 -1.08 -14.13
N ASP A 98 5.62 -0.34 -15.03
CA ASP A 98 4.57 0.60 -14.63
C ASP A 98 3.46 -0.15 -13.90
N THR A 99 3.06 0.38 -12.76
CA THR A 99 2.17 -0.31 -11.84
C THR A 99 0.89 0.49 -11.67
N ALA A 100 -0.24 -0.10 -12.07
CA ALA A 100 -1.55 0.35 -11.63
C ALA A 100 -1.86 -0.26 -10.26
N ASN A 101 -2.29 0.61 -9.35
CA ASN A 101 -2.77 0.26 -8.02
C ASN A 101 -3.82 1.29 -7.59
N LYS A 102 -4.43 1.11 -6.42
CA LYS A 102 -5.40 2.05 -5.84
C LYS A 102 -4.94 3.52 -5.92
N ILE A 103 -5.89 4.39 -6.25
CA ILE A 103 -5.70 5.86 -6.25
C ILE A 103 -5.02 6.33 -4.96
N GLY A 104 -4.06 7.24 -5.08
CA GLY A 104 -3.17 7.67 -4.00
C GLY A 104 -1.79 7.01 -4.03
N THR A 105 -1.65 5.82 -4.62
CA THR A 105 -0.35 5.11 -4.73
C THR A 105 0.72 5.95 -5.44
N TYR A 106 0.35 6.61 -6.54
CA TYR A 106 1.28 7.48 -7.27
C TYR A 106 1.72 8.71 -6.45
N GLN A 107 0.79 9.29 -5.67
CA GLN A 107 1.12 10.41 -4.77
C GLN A 107 2.12 9.96 -3.69
N LEU A 108 1.94 8.76 -3.14
CA LEU A 108 2.89 8.17 -2.20
C LEU A 108 4.25 7.90 -2.84
N ALA A 109 4.31 7.43 -4.08
CA ALA A 109 5.57 7.19 -4.78
C ALA A 109 6.36 8.50 -4.99
N ILE A 110 5.68 9.58 -5.38
CA ILE A 110 6.28 10.92 -5.51
C ILE A 110 6.80 11.40 -4.16
N ALA A 111 5.98 11.34 -3.10
CA ALA A 111 6.35 11.78 -1.77
C ALA A 111 7.53 10.96 -1.21
N ALA A 112 7.51 9.64 -1.44
CA ALA A 112 8.57 8.75 -1.00
C ALA A 112 9.90 9.10 -1.68
N ARG A 113 9.90 9.30 -3.00
CA ARG A 113 11.07 9.76 -3.75
C ARG A 113 11.59 11.09 -3.22
N HIS A 114 10.70 12.06 -2.97
CA HIS A 114 11.08 13.38 -2.48
C HIS A 114 11.75 13.32 -1.09
N HIS A 115 11.29 12.44 -0.21
CA HIS A 115 11.81 12.29 1.16
C HIS A 115 12.87 11.19 1.33
N GLY A 116 13.30 10.53 0.24
CA GLY A 116 14.28 9.44 0.30
C GLY A 116 13.77 8.16 0.97
N VAL A 117 12.45 7.99 1.05
CA VAL A 117 11.78 6.79 1.56
C VAL A 117 11.76 5.72 0.46
N LYS A 118 12.04 4.47 0.83
CA LYS A 118 12.06 3.35 -0.12
C LYS A 118 10.63 2.94 -0.49
N PHE A 119 10.41 2.54 -1.74
CA PHE A 119 9.08 2.15 -2.24
C PHE A 119 9.13 0.72 -2.78
N MET A 120 8.21 -0.13 -2.34
CA MET A 120 8.12 -1.53 -2.75
C MET A 120 6.70 -1.85 -3.21
N VAL A 121 6.60 -2.38 -4.43
CA VAL A 121 5.38 -3.01 -4.96
C VAL A 121 5.49 -4.51 -4.72
N VAL A 122 4.46 -5.10 -4.12
CA VAL A 122 4.39 -6.54 -3.84
C VAL A 122 3.16 -7.12 -4.51
N ALA A 123 3.37 -7.99 -5.49
CA ALA A 123 2.31 -8.64 -6.25
C ALA A 123 2.75 -10.03 -6.73
N PRO A 124 1.81 -10.97 -6.94
CA PRO A 124 2.12 -12.24 -7.57
C PRO A 124 2.46 -12.05 -9.06
N SER A 125 3.14 -13.03 -9.66
CA SER A 125 3.47 -13.00 -11.10
C SER A 125 2.23 -12.94 -12.00
N SER A 126 1.08 -13.43 -11.52
CA SER A 126 -0.20 -13.34 -12.24
C SER A 126 -0.74 -11.91 -12.37
N THR A 127 -0.22 -10.95 -11.60
CA THR A 127 -0.55 -9.52 -11.71
C THR A 127 0.31 -8.83 -12.78
N VAL A 128 1.36 -9.50 -13.28
CA VAL A 128 2.22 -8.98 -14.34
C VAL A 128 1.58 -9.28 -15.70
N ASP A 129 1.27 -8.21 -16.42
CA ASP A 129 0.71 -8.22 -17.76
C ASP A 129 1.83 -7.87 -18.75
N MET A 130 2.44 -8.90 -19.34
CA MET A 130 3.54 -8.75 -20.29
C MET A 130 3.08 -8.29 -21.68
N ASP A 131 1.77 -8.35 -21.97
CA ASP A 131 1.21 -7.92 -23.25
C ASP A 131 0.95 -6.41 -23.29
N THR A 132 0.77 -5.79 -22.12
CA THR A 132 0.66 -4.33 -21.99
C THR A 132 2.05 -3.70 -21.82
N ALA A 133 2.45 -2.87 -22.79
CA ALA A 133 3.82 -2.36 -22.86
C ALA A 133 4.13 -1.32 -21.77
N SER A 134 3.16 -0.47 -21.43
CA SER A 134 3.35 0.66 -20.50
C SER A 134 2.06 1.05 -19.78
N GLY A 135 2.17 1.86 -18.73
CA GLY A 135 1.05 2.26 -17.88
C GLY A 135 -0.01 3.10 -18.60
N GLU A 136 0.34 3.80 -19.67
CA GLU A 136 -0.59 4.62 -20.47
C GLU A 136 -1.66 3.78 -21.19
N GLN A 137 -1.44 2.48 -21.33
CA GLN A 137 -2.36 1.55 -21.98
C GLN A 137 -3.34 0.91 -20.97
N ILE A 138 -3.17 1.15 -19.67
CA ILE A 138 -4.07 0.65 -18.64
C ILE A 138 -5.34 1.51 -18.62
N GLU A 139 -6.49 0.88 -18.86
CA GLU A 139 -7.79 1.52 -18.63
C GLU A 139 -8.01 1.74 -17.12
N ILE A 140 -8.24 2.99 -16.72
CA ILE A 140 -8.49 3.35 -15.33
C ILE A 140 -10.00 3.36 -15.07
N GLU A 141 -10.44 2.48 -14.17
CA GLU A 141 -11.82 2.40 -13.71
C GLU A 141 -12.25 3.76 -13.11
N GLN A 142 -13.40 4.26 -13.57
CA GLN A 142 -14.11 5.38 -12.95
C GLN A 142 -15.40 4.85 -12.33
N ARG A 143 -15.65 5.22 -11.08
CA ARG A 143 -16.77 4.70 -10.27
C ARG A 143 -17.79 5.78 -9.98
N ASP A 144 -18.90 5.38 -9.36
CA ASP A 144 -19.99 6.27 -8.98
C ASP A 144 -19.49 7.42 -8.07
N PRO A 145 -19.76 8.69 -8.41
CA PRO A 145 -19.34 9.84 -7.58
C PRO A 145 -19.95 9.84 -6.18
N GLY A 146 -21.02 9.09 -5.93
CA GLY A 146 -21.59 8.86 -4.60
C GLY A 146 -20.60 8.26 -3.61
N GLU A 147 -19.58 7.52 -4.05
CA GLU A 147 -18.51 7.05 -3.16
C GLU A 147 -17.73 8.22 -2.53
N LEU A 148 -17.62 9.35 -3.24
CA LEU A 148 -16.89 10.53 -2.77
C LEU A 148 -17.76 11.39 -1.85
N PHE A 149 -18.99 11.70 -2.22
CA PHE A 149 -19.80 12.68 -1.51
C PHE A 149 -20.75 12.10 -0.46
N GLY A 150 -21.14 10.82 -0.59
CA GLY A 150 -22.12 10.17 0.31
C GLY A 150 -23.54 10.65 0.09
#